data_AF-A0A2K2VMP7-F1
#
_entry.id   AF-A0A2K2VMP7-F1
#
_cell.length_a   1.000
_cell.length_b   1.000
_cell.length_c   1.000
_cell.angle_alpha   90.00
_cell.angle_beta   90.00
_cell.angle_gamma   90.00
#
_symmetry.space_group_name_H-M   'P 1'
#
loop_
_entity.id
_entity.type
_entity.pdbx_description
1 polymer ?
#
loop_
_entity_poly.entity_id
_entity_poly.type
_entity_poly.pdbx_seq_one_letter_code
_entity_poly.pdbx_strand_id
1 'polypeptide(L)'
;MMQIPTQEMLQSLEEGYKEYKKSKTEGKSEVILAHIKGFCTTLEQILSAYGGVSVEEMMKIKEPILGNESLRMNEGKGNKIDLSADFDEPTIFRKRK
;
A
#
# COMPACT_ATOMS: atom_id res chain seq x y z
N MET A 1 9.87 4.23 -23.72
CA MET A 1 8.86 3.61 -22.84
C MET A 1 9.64 2.82 -21.81
N MET A 2 9.54 3.18 -20.51
CA MET A 2 10.27 2.45 -19.47
C MET A 2 9.56 1.11 -19.24
N GLN A 3 10.26 -0.01 -19.44
CA GLN A 3 9.72 -1.34 -19.22
C GLN A 3 10.12 -1.76 -17.80
N ILE A 4 9.14 -1.84 -16.91
CA ILE A 4 9.32 -2.31 -15.52
C ILE A 4 9.19 -3.84 -15.46
N PRO A 5 9.75 -4.51 -14.43
CA PRO A 5 9.57 -5.94 -14.24
C PRO A 5 8.16 -6.27 -13.71
N THR A 6 7.14 -6.11 -14.57
CA THR A 6 5.71 -6.18 -14.19
C THR A 6 5.36 -7.47 -13.44
N GLN A 7 5.85 -8.64 -13.88
CA GLN A 7 5.54 -9.90 -13.20
C GLN A 7 6.11 -9.99 -11.78
N GLU A 8 7.36 -9.59 -11.58
CA GLU A 8 8.00 -9.59 -10.26
C GLU A 8 7.29 -8.61 -9.31
N MET A 9 6.85 -7.47 -9.85
CA MET A 9 6.09 -6.48 -9.08
C MET A 9 4.68 -6.96 -8.73
N LEU A 10 4.01 -7.71 -9.62
CA LEU A 10 2.72 -8.36 -9.33
C LEU A 10 2.87 -9.43 -8.24
N GLN A 11 3.93 -10.22 -8.29
CA GLN A 11 4.24 -11.19 -7.24
C GLN A 11 4.52 -10.49 -5.90
N SER A 12 5.31 -9.42 -5.92
CA SER A 12 5.59 -8.60 -4.74
C SER A 12 4.31 -7.99 -4.16
N LEU A 13 3.37 -7.58 -5.00
CA LEU A 13 2.07 -7.05 -4.59
C LEU A 13 1.22 -8.13 -3.91
N GLU A 14 1.18 -9.34 -4.48
CA GLU A 14 0.48 -10.48 -3.90
C GLU A 14 1.03 -10.84 -2.51
N GLU A 15 2.36 -10.87 -2.37
CA GLU A 15 3.05 -11.10 -1.10
C GLU A 15 2.73 -9.99 -0.08
N GLY A 16 2.71 -8.73 -0.51
CA GLY A 16 2.30 -7.59 0.31
C GLY A 16 0.87 -7.73 0.85
N TYR A 17 -0.08 -8.17 0.02
CA TYR A 17 -1.45 -8.43 0.47
C TYR A 17 -1.53 -9.57 1.49
N LYS A 18 -0.79 -10.67 1.26
CA LYS A 18 -0.73 -11.80 2.21
C LYS A 18 -0.15 -11.36 3.55
N GLU A 19 0.94 -10.60 3.51
CA GLU A 19 1.59 -10.09 4.72
C GLU A 19 0.68 -9.13 5.48
N TYR A 20 -0.05 -8.25 4.80
CA TYR A 20 -1.04 -7.39 5.44
C TYR A 20 -2.13 -8.19 6.17
N LYS A 21 -2.72 -9.19 5.49
CA LYS A 21 -3.75 -10.06 6.08
C LYS A 21 -3.22 -10.81 7.30
N LYS A 22 -2.01 -11.36 7.19
CA LYS A 22 -1.33 -12.09 8.26
C LYS A 22 -1.05 -11.18 9.45
N SER A 23 -0.40 -10.04 9.21
CA SER A 23 -0.09 -9.05 10.24
C SER A 23 -1.34 -8.54 10.97
N LYS A 24 -2.45 -8.36 10.24
CA LYS A 24 -3.74 -8.00 10.84
C LYS A 24 -4.29 -9.11 11.73
N THR A 25 -4.23 -10.36 11.25
CA THR A 25 -4.67 -11.55 12.03
C THR A 25 -3.83 -11.74 13.29
N GLU A 26 -2.53 -11.46 13.21
CA GLU A 26 -1.59 -11.52 14.34
C GLU A 26 -1.73 -10.34 15.32
N GLY A 27 -2.60 -9.37 15.04
CA GLY A 27 -2.77 -8.19 15.90
C GLY A 27 -1.55 -7.28 15.94
N LYS A 28 -0.79 -7.18 14.83
CA LYS A 28 0.33 -6.22 14.72
C LYS A 28 -0.17 -4.78 14.87
N SER A 29 0.74 -3.89 15.25
CA SER A 29 0.42 -2.49 15.45
C SER A 29 -0.03 -1.80 14.15
N GLU A 30 -0.85 -0.76 14.29
CA GLU A 30 -1.31 0.07 13.17
C GLU A 30 -0.16 0.67 12.35
N VAL A 31 1.00 0.91 12.97
CA VAL A 31 2.21 1.39 12.27
C VAL A 31 2.73 0.35 11.28
N ILE A 32 2.75 -0.93 11.66
CA ILE A 32 3.17 -2.03 10.78
C ILE A 32 2.16 -2.18 9.63
N LEU A 33 0.87 -2.16 9.97
CA LEU A 33 -0.21 -2.25 8.98
C LEU A 33 -0.16 -1.08 7.96
N ALA A 34 0.09 0.14 8.43
CA ALA A 34 0.23 1.31 7.57
C ALA A 34 1.45 1.21 6.64
N HIS A 35 2.57 0.64 7.11
CA HIS A 35 3.75 0.43 6.29
C HIS A 35 3.47 -0.55 5.13
N ILE A 36 2.84 -1.69 5.44
CA ILE A 36 2.50 -2.70 4.42
C ILE A 36 1.46 -2.14 3.43
N LYS A 37 0.48 -1.36 3.91
CA LYS A 37 -0.48 -0.64 3.04
C LYS A 37 0.24 0.29 2.07
N GLY A 38 1.13 1.13 2.57
CA GLY A 38 1.90 2.07 1.75
C GLY A 38 2.73 1.37 0.68
N PHE A 39 3.37 0.26 1.02
CA PHE A 39 4.08 -0.59 0.06
C PHE A 39 3.15 -1.10 -1.05
N CYS A 40 2.02 -1.72 -0.70
CA CYS A 40 1.07 -2.25 -1.67
C CYS A 40 0.53 -1.15 -2.60
N THR A 41 0.12 0.00 -2.04
CA THR A 41 -0.40 1.12 -2.83
C THR A 41 0.64 1.72 -3.78
N THR A 42 1.92 1.73 -3.38
CA THR A 42 3.01 2.17 -4.27
C THR A 42 3.16 1.23 -5.46
N LEU A 43 3.10 -0.08 -5.23
CA LEU A 43 3.16 -1.07 -6.31
C LEU A 43 1.94 -0.99 -7.24
N GLU A 44 0.72 -0.82 -6.70
CA GLU A 44 -0.50 -0.61 -7.49
C GLU A 44 -0.34 0.59 -8.45
N GLN A 45 0.19 1.70 -7.95
CA GLN A 45 0.43 2.92 -8.75
C GLN A 45 1.45 2.68 -9.86
N ILE A 46 2.57 2.01 -9.55
CA ILE A 46 3.63 1.74 -10.54
C ILE A 46 3.11 0.78 -11.63
N LEU A 47 2.42 -0.29 -11.23
CA LEU A 47 1.85 -1.28 -12.16
C LEU A 47 0.81 -0.65 -13.08
N SER A 48 -0.02 0.25 -12.55
CA SER A 48 -1.03 0.97 -13.35
C SER A 48 -0.39 1.98 -14.31
N ALA A 49 0.57 2.79 -13.84
CA ALA A 49 1.16 3.87 -14.63
C ALA A 49 2.17 3.38 -15.68
N TYR A 50 2.95 2.34 -15.36
CA TYR A 50 4.09 1.92 -16.16
C TYR A 50 4.02 0.44 -16.59
N GLY A 51 3.28 -0.39 -15.87
CA GLY A 51 3.13 -1.83 -16.17
C GLY A 51 2.00 -2.15 -17.13
N GLY A 52 1.12 -1.19 -17.44
CA GLY A 52 -0.07 -1.40 -18.26
C GLY A 52 -1.11 -2.31 -17.60
N VAL A 53 -1.03 -2.50 -16.27
CA VAL A 53 -1.93 -3.37 -15.52
C VAL A 53 -3.22 -2.62 -15.20
N SER A 54 -4.35 -3.21 -15.58
CA SER A 54 -5.66 -2.66 -15.30
C SER A 54 -6.07 -2.81 -13.83
N VAL A 55 -7.07 -2.04 -13.41
CA VAL A 55 -7.64 -2.15 -12.07
C VAL A 55 -8.28 -3.53 -11.88
N GLU A 56 -8.94 -4.06 -12.91
CA GLU A 56 -9.57 -5.37 -12.92
C GLU A 56 -8.54 -6.49 -12.70
N GLU A 57 -7.38 -6.40 -13.32
CA GLU A 57 -6.28 -7.36 -13.12
C GLU A 57 -5.72 -7.30 -11.70
N MET A 58 -5.54 -6.11 -11.14
CA MET A 58 -5.11 -5.96 -9.74
C MET A 58 -6.16 -6.50 -8.76
N MET A 59 -7.46 -6.29 -9.03
CA MET A 59 -8.54 -6.78 -8.18
C MET A 59 -8.61 -8.31 -8.15
N LYS A 60 -8.32 -9.00 -9.27
CA LYS A 60 -8.24 -10.47 -9.31
C LYS A 60 -7.18 -11.03 -8.35
N ILE A 61 -6.12 -10.28 -8.06
CA ILE A 61 -5.08 -10.67 -7.08
C ILE A 61 -5.55 -10.31 -5.66
N LYS A 62 -6.14 -9.12 -5.50
CA LYS A 62 -6.50 -8.58 -4.20
C LYS A 62 -7.68 -9.30 -3.55
N GLU A 63 -8.77 -9.53 -4.28
CA GLU A 63 -10.03 -10.05 -3.73
C GLU A 63 -9.90 -11.42 -3.05
N PRO A 64 -9.18 -12.42 -3.60
CA PRO A 64 -9.00 -13.71 -2.93
C PRO A 64 -8.26 -13.61 -1.59
N ILE A 65 -7.44 -12.56 -1.41
CA ILE A 65 -6.61 -12.37 -0.23
C ILE A 65 -7.32 -11.48 0.78
N LEU A 66 -7.69 -10.27 0.38
CA LEU A 66 -8.20 -9.21 1.25
C LEU A 66 -9.71 -8.99 1.16
N GLY A 67 -10.39 -9.62 0.20
CA GLY A 67 -11.80 -9.36 -0.09
C GLY A 67 -12.03 -7.88 -0.39
N ASN A 68 -13.04 -7.29 0.28
CA ASN A 68 -13.42 -5.89 0.13
C ASN A 68 -12.59 -4.93 1.00
N GLU A 69 -11.50 -5.39 1.61
CA GLU A 69 -10.71 -4.54 2.50
C GLU A 69 -9.98 -3.42 1.72
N SER A 70 -10.24 -2.18 2.12
CA SER A 70 -9.56 -1.01 1.57
C SER A 70 -8.18 -0.86 2.21
N LEU A 71 -7.15 -0.79 1.36
CA LEU A 71 -5.80 -0.42 1.76
C LEU A 71 -5.57 1.10 1.71
N ARG A 72 -6.56 1.86 1.19
CA ARG A 72 -6.49 3.32 1.17
C ARG A 72 -6.61 3.85 2.60
N MET A 73 -6.00 5.01 2.83
CA MET A 73 -6.19 5.73 4.07
C MET A 73 -7.67 6.10 4.19
N ASN A 74 -8.37 5.58 5.21
CA ASN A 74 -9.72 6.04 5.51
C ASN A 74 -9.59 7.42 6.17
N GLU A 75 -9.98 8.46 5.45
CA GLU A 75 -10.18 9.80 6.03
C GLU A 75 -11.44 9.78 6.92
N GLY A 76 -11.34 9.13 8.08
CA GLY A 76 -12.42 8.98 9.03
C GLY A 76 -12.20 9.80 10.30
N LYS A 77 -12.69 11.05 10.30
CA LYS A 77 -13.21 11.92 11.40
C LYS A 77 -12.52 12.00 12.79
N GLY A 78 -11.41 11.34 13.08
CA GLY A 78 -10.80 11.35 14.41
C GLY A 78 -9.29 11.59 14.45
N ASN A 79 -8.57 11.24 13.38
CA ASN A 79 -7.14 11.50 13.31
C ASN A 79 -6.93 12.90 12.75
N LYS A 80 -6.78 13.89 13.65
CA LYS A 80 -6.04 15.10 13.32
C LYS A 80 -4.65 14.63 12.88
N ILE A 81 -4.46 14.49 11.57
CA ILE A 81 -3.12 14.48 10.99
C ILE A 81 -2.45 15.71 11.60
N ASP A 82 -1.30 15.52 12.23
CA ASP A 82 -0.50 16.64 12.70
C ASP A 82 -0.08 17.44 11.47
N LEU A 83 -0.85 18.49 11.16
CA LEU A 83 -0.64 19.38 10.03
C LEU A 83 0.67 20.18 10.17
N SER A 84 1.42 20.00 11.27
CA SER A 84 2.78 20.52 11.42
C SER A 84 3.85 19.67 10.71
N ALA A 85 3.50 18.47 10.23
CA ALA A 85 4.42 17.68 9.42
C ALA A 85 4.63 18.38 8.07
N ASP A 86 5.88 18.71 7.77
CA ASP A 86 6.25 19.18 6.43
C ASP A 86 6.04 18.03 5.44
N PHE A 87 5.04 18.16 4.59
CA PHE A 87 4.68 17.14 3.62
C PHE A 87 5.56 17.15 2.37
N ASP A 88 6.38 18.19 2.19
CA ASP A 88 7.33 18.31 1.09
C ASP A 88 8.61 17.51 1.36
N GLU A 89 8.89 17.13 2.62
CA GLU A 89 10.03 16.27 2.97
C GLU A 89 9.67 14.77 2.83
N PRO A 90 10.49 13.94 2.16
CA PRO A 90 10.26 12.49 2.11
C PRO A 90 10.26 11.87 3.51
N THR A 91 9.35 10.92 3.75
CA THR A 91 9.06 10.34 5.08
C THR A 91 10.29 9.82 5.83
N ILE A 92 11.33 9.37 5.12
CA ILE A 92 12.59 8.86 5.71
C ILE A 92 13.44 9.97 6.36
N PHE A 93 13.24 11.23 5.97
CA PHE A 93 14.00 12.38 6.47
C PHE A 93 13.23 13.21 7.51
N ARG A 94 11.91 13.01 7.63
CA ARG A 94 11.08 13.68 8.63
C ARG A 94 11.55 13.31 10.05
N LYS A 95 12.26 14.22 10.73
CA LYS A 95 12.70 14.01 12.11
C LYS A 95 11.47 13.95 13.03
N ARG A 96 11.30 12.84 13.75
CA ARG A 96 10.38 12.79 14.89
C ARG A 96 10.95 13.70 15.97
N LYS A 97 10.25 14.80 16.27
CA LYS A 97 10.51 15.61 17.48
C LYS A 97 9.79 15.01 18.67
#